data_AF-A0A2D5Y650-F1
#
_entry.id   AF-A0A2D5Y650-F1
#
_cell.length_a   1.000
_cell.length_b   1.000
_cell.length_c   1.000
_cell.angle_alpha   90.00
_cell.angle_beta   90.00
_cell.angle_gamma   90.00
#
_symmetry.space_group_name_H-M   'P 1'
#
loop_
_entity.id
_entity.type
_entity.pdbx_description
1 polymer ?
#
loop_
_entity_poly.entity_id
_entity_poly.type
_entity_poly.pdbx_seq_one_letter_code
_entity_poly.pdbx_strand_id
1 'polypeptide(L)'
;MAGAALGVGAHEITKDDSGTLIPASLEEQADAIINAAHAEYNTLYDSKFKPSGFAGSYLAGFFAQRHHDWTNANDYMQQSLAQDEKNPALIKRAIMLAIGSGEYKEAFTLAHDLSKEEKDEAISALFLAVEAFKKEDYAAAQSILDNMDQGGIADFIRPLLHSWLKAGTGELDTTQLRKNSIHLSHSILIAHYLGHKDQVENLLAESLALGGFTIGELKRAGDIYADIDRHEKALEIYKQVITFNPSDTDTKDKIQKLESGQDIQGFEGIASPQAGIALALYDMAKLFYQENSDDSAHVFAHMSLYLNPENTETHILLAGIAARNERYDEASF
;
A
#
# COMPACT_ATOMS: atom_id res chain seq x y z
N MET A 1 25.00 -35.19 23.35
CA MET A 1 25.78 -35.44 24.57
C MET A 1 27.18 -34.86 24.39
N ALA A 2 27.44 -33.70 24.99
CA ALA A 2 28.78 -33.20 25.24
C ALA A 2 28.65 -32.30 26.49
N GLY A 3 29.28 -32.71 27.59
CA GLY A 3 29.20 -32.02 28.87
C GLY A 3 30.02 -30.73 28.84
N ALA A 4 29.40 -29.62 29.23
CA ALA A 4 30.11 -28.40 29.58
C ALA A 4 30.45 -28.47 31.07
N ALA A 5 31.73 -28.55 31.38
CA ALA A 5 32.26 -28.54 32.72
C ALA A 5 32.01 -27.17 33.38
N LEU A 6 31.40 -27.18 34.56
CA LEU A 6 31.32 -26.03 35.47
C LEU A 6 32.73 -25.68 35.95
N GLY A 7 33.38 -24.74 35.27
CA GLY A 7 34.54 -24.03 35.79
C GLY A 7 34.07 -22.91 36.70
N VAL A 8 33.83 -23.21 37.98
CA VAL A 8 33.70 -22.17 39.00
C VAL A 8 35.05 -21.47 39.08
N GLY A 9 35.12 -20.23 38.59
CA GLY A 9 36.30 -19.38 38.73
C GLY A 9 36.68 -19.28 40.21
N ALA A 10 37.95 -19.51 40.51
CA ALA A 10 38.47 -19.43 41.86
C ALA A 10 38.22 -18.01 42.43
N HIS A 11 37.29 -17.89 43.36
CA HIS A 11 37.14 -16.67 44.17
C HIS A 11 38.46 -16.41 44.89
N GLU A 12 38.99 -15.19 44.75
CA GLU A 12 40.15 -14.72 45.49
C GLU A 12 39.80 -14.71 46.99
N ILE A 13 40.44 -15.61 47.73
CA ILE A 13 40.25 -15.75 49.17
C ILE A 13 41.26 -14.84 49.87
N THR A 14 40.82 -13.69 50.36
CA THR A 14 41.65 -12.85 51.24
C THR A 14 41.66 -13.43 52.66
N LYS A 15 42.84 -13.71 53.20
CA LYS A 15 43.04 -14.13 54.60
C LYS A 15 43.31 -12.90 55.47
N ASP A 16 42.79 -12.90 56.70
CA ASP A 16 43.24 -11.95 57.72
C ASP A 16 44.59 -12.37 58.32
N ASP A 17 45.20 -11.50 59.12
CA ASP A 17 46.51 -11.72 59.76
C ASP A 17 46.53 -12.91 60.74
N SER A 18 45.39 -13.58 60.99
CA SER A 18 45.29 -14.80 61.81
C SER A 18 45.17 -16.09 60.98
N GLY A 19 45.06 -15.98 59.65
CA GLY A 19 44.96 -17.12 58.74
C GLY A 19 43.58 -17.78 58.69
N THR A 20 42.55 -17.13 59.25
CA THR A 20 41.17 -17.63 59.24
C THR A 20 40.45 -17.16 57.98
N LEU A 21 39.70 -18.06 57.33
CA LEU A 21 38.92 -17.76 56.12
C LEU A 21 37.71 -16.90 56.50
N ILE A 22 37.64 -15.66 56.00
CA ILE A 22 36.44 -14.84 56.13
C ILE A 22 35.51 -15.20 54.95
N PRO A 23 34.31 -15.75 55.19
CA PRO A 23 33.35 -15.94 54.11
C PRO A 23 32.93 -14.57 53.57
N ALA A 24 32.95 -14.39 52.25
CA ALA A 24 32.40 -13.22 51.57
C ALA A 24 31.01 -12.88 52.16
N SER A 25 30.73 -11.60 52.38
CA SER A 25 29.46 -11.21 53.00
C SER A 25 28.28 -11.71 52.14
N LEU A 26 27.11 -11.93 52.76
CA LEU A 26 25.90 -12.34 52.01
C LEU A 26 25.56 -11.33 50.91
N GLU A 27 25.91 -10.06 51.08
CA GLU A 27 25.78 -8.98 50.10
C GLU A 27 26.71 -9.19 48.91
N GLU A 28 27.98 -9.53 49.16
CA GLU A 28 28.98 -9.77 48.11
C GLU A 28 28.69 -11.03 47.30
N GLN A 29 28.14 -12.07 47.94
CA GLN A 29 27.66 -13.28 47.25
C GLN A 29 26.39 -13.00 46.44
N ALA A 30 25.48 -12.15 46.95
CA ALA A 30 24.28 -11.74 46.22
C ALA A 30 24.64 -10.89 45.00
N ASP A 31 25.57 -9.96 45.13
CA ASP A 31 26.05 -9.13 44.01
C ASP A 31 26.78 -9.96 42.95
N ALA A 32 27.57 -10.96 43.35
CA ALA A 32 28.20 -11.89 42.40
C ALA A 32 27.16 -12.73 41.63
N ILE A 33 26.10 -13.20 42.30
CA ILE A 33 25.01 -13.97 41.67
C ILE A 33 24.19 -13.05 40.74
N ILE A 34 23.89 -11.83 41.16
CA ILE A 34 23.16 -10.84 40.34
C ILE A 34 23.98 -10.45 39.12
N ASN A 35 25.29 -10.23 39.26
CA ASN A 35 26.16 -9.88 38.15
C ASN A 35 26.39 -11.06 37.19
N ALA A 36 26.49 -12.30 37.71
CA ALA A 36 26.54 -13.50 36.88
C ALA A 36 25.22 -13.72 36.12
N ALA A 37 24.07 -13.53 36.78
CA ALA A 37 22.76 -13.61 36.16
C ALA A 37 22.54 -12.50 35.12
N HIS A 38 23.02 -11.28 35.37
CA HIS A 38 23.00 -10.18 34.39
C HIS A 38 23.96 -10.43 33.22
N ALA A 39 25.13 -11.02 33.45
CA ALA A 39 26.05 -11.39 32.38
C ALA A 39 25.45 -12.49 31.51
N GLU A 40 24.82 -13.51 32.12
CA GLU A 40 24.15 -14.61 31.41
C GLU A 40 22.91 -14.08 30.64
N TYR A 41 22.12 -13.20 31.27
CA TYR A 41 20.98 -12.50 30.65
C TYR A 41 21.43 -11.63 29.46
N ASN A 42 22.50 -10.85 29.62
CA ASN A 42 23.05 -10.03 28.54
C ASN A 42 23.69 -10.88 27.44
N THR A 43 24.32 -12.02 27.72
CA THR A 43 24.81 -12.92 26.66
C THR A 43 23.67 -13.60 25.88
N LEU A 44 22.53 -13.85 26.53
CA LEU A 44 21.32 -14.37 25.88
C LEU A 44 20.58 -13.29 25.07
N TYR A 45 20.71 -12.01 25.44
CA TYR A 45 20.05 -10.88 24.77
C TYR A 45 20.93 -10.17 23.71
N ASP A 46 22.25 -10.21 23.83
CA ASP A 46 23.22 -9.56 22.93
C ASP A 46 23.66 -10.49 21.77
N SER A 47 23.35 -11.78 21.88
CA SER A 47 23.20 -12.65 20.71
C SER A 47 21.95 -12.19 19.96
N LYS A 48 22.13 -11.34 18.93
CA LYS A 48 21.12 -11.12 17.88
C LYS A 48 20.56 -12.48 17.49
N PHE A 49 19.37 -12.83 17.99
CA PHE A 49 18.72 -14.08 17.62
C PHE A 49 18.50 -14.02 16.12
N LYS A 50 19.38 -14.68 15.37
CA LYS A 50 19.20 -14.93 13.95
C LYS A 50 18.41 -16.22 13.89
N PRO A 51 17.13 -16.18 13.52
CA PRO A 51 16.38 -17.40 13.31
C PRO A 51 17.14 -18.25 12.30
N SER A 52 17.70 -19.38 12.72
CA SER A 52 18.48 -20.25 11.84
C SER A 52 17.58 -21.35 11.31
N GLY A 53 17.60 -21.56 10.00
CA GLY A 53 16.79 -22.58 9.33
C GLY A 53 15.37 -22.12 9.02
N PHE A 54 14.72 -22.83 8.11
CA PHE A 54 13.47 -22.47 7.46
C PHE A 54 12.39 -21.98 8.43
N ALA A 55 12.06 -22.79 9.44
CA ALA A 55 10.99 -22.48 10.38
C ALA A 55 11.28 -21.22 11.22
N GLY A 56 12.56 -20.99 11.57
CA GLY A 56 12.96 -19.80 12.29
C GLY A 56 12.74 -18.55 11.45
N SER A 57 13.31 -18.52 10.24
CA SER A 57 13.18 -17.37 9.33
C SER A 57 11.71 -17.12 8.98
N TYR A 58 10.94 -18.18 8.74
CA TYR A 58 9.53 -18.04 8.40
C TYR A 58 8.71 -17.42 9.54
N LEU A 59 8.91 -17.89 10.77
CA LEU A 59 8.20 -17.35 11.94
C LEU A 59 8.63 -15.92 12.26
N ALA A 60 9.91 -15.59 12.09
CA ALA A 60 10.40 -14.23 12.25
C ALA A 60 9.82 -13.28 11.20
N GLY A 61 9.73 -13.70 9.94
CA GLY A 61 9.08 -12.93 8.88
C GLY A 61 7.58 -12.73 9.14
N PHE A 62 6.90 -13.78 9.61
CA PHE A 62 5.49 -13.68 10.02
C PHE A 62 5.29 -12.72 11.19
N PHE A 63 6.16 -12.79 12.20
CA PHE A 63 6.12 -11.89 13.35
C PHE A 63 6.36 -10.44 12.92
N ALA A 64 7.39 -10.20 12.11
CA ALA A 64 7.72 -8.89 11.56
C ALA A 64 6.53 -8.28 10.79
N GLN A 65 5.92 -9.04 9.87
CA GLN A 65 4.74 -8.58 9.12
C GLN A 65 3.58 -8.24 10.04
N ARG A 66 3.31 -9.04 11.07
CA ARG A 66 2.23 -8.78 12.04
C ARG A 66 2.44 -7.49 12.85
N HIS A 67 3.68 -6.99 12.89
CA HIS A 67 4.05 -5.70 13.49
C HIS A 67 4.34 -4.63 12.41
N HIS A 68 3.84 -4.85 11.20
CA HIS A 68 3.98 -3.97 10.03
C HIS A 68 5.44 -3.61 9.72
N ASP A 69 6.37 -4.50 10.07
CA ASP A 69 7.80 -4.37 9.78
C ASP A 69 8.11 -4.95 8.40
N TRP A 70 7.66 -4.28 7.34
CA TRP A 70 7.70 -4.82 5.98
C TRP A 70 9.12 -5.13 5.51
N THR A 71 10.09 -4.29 5.85
CA THR A 71 11.50 -4.49 5.50
C THR A 71 12.05 -5.78 6.12
N ASN A 72 11.95 -5.93 7.46
CA ASN A 72 12.44 -7.14 8.11
C ASN A 72 11.61 -8.37 7.73
N ALA A 73 10.31 -8.21 7.50
CA ALA A 73 9.46 -9.29 7.04
C ALA A 73 9.94 -9.82 5.68
N ASN A 74 10.26 -8.93 4.73
CA ASN A 74 10.83 -9.32 3.45
C ASN A 74 12.17 -10.05 3.63
N ASP A 75 13.10 -9.48 4.40
CA ASP A 75 14.43 -10.05 4.63
C ASP A 75 14.37 -11.48 5.20
N TYR A 76 13.48 -11.73 6.17
CA TYR A 76 13.29 -13.06 6.75
C TYR A 76 12.55 -14.02 5.81
N MET A 77 11.60 -13.51 4.99
CA MET A 77 10.93 -14.32 3.99
C MET A 77 11.92 -14.78 2.91
N GLN A 78 12.82 -13.92 2.45
CA GLN A 78 13.86 -14.28 1.48
C GLN A 78 14.79 -15.38 2.01
N GLN A 79 15.17 -15.32 3.29
CA GLN A 79 15.95 -16.39 3.93
C GLN A 79 15.19 -17.73 3.99
N SER A 80 13.87 -17.67 4.11
CA SER A 80 13.00 -18.86 4.10
C SER A 80 12.87 -19.42 2.68
N LEU A 81 12.67 -18.53 1.70
CA LEU A 81 12.53 -18.87 0.29
C LEU A 81 13.81 -19.51 -0.26
N ALA A 82 14.99 -19.02 0.13
CA ALA A 82 16.29 -19.60 -0.26
C ALA A 82 16.50 -21.06 0.19
N GLN A 83 15.66 -21.57 1.09
CA GLN A 83 15.70 -22.96 1.55
C GLN A 83 14.66 -23.85 0.85
N ASP A 84 13.66 -23.27 0.19
CA ASP A 84 12.60 -23.96 -0.56
C ASP A 84 12.12 -23.08 -1.73
N GLU A 85 13.02 -22.85 -2.69
CA GLU A 85 12.87 -21.86 -3.78
C GLU A 85 11.72 -22.18 -4.75
N LYS A 86 11.19 -23.40 -4.73
CA LYS A 86 10.13 -23.87 -5.65
C LYS A 86 8.76 -23.92 -5.00
N ASN A 87 8.63 -23.44 -3.78
CA ASN A 87 7.37 -23.46 -3.06
C ASN A 87 6.51 -22.26 -3.49
N PRO A 88 5.42 -22.47 -4.25
CA PRO A 88 4.64 -21.38 -4.82
C PRO A 88 4.01 -20.49 -3.75
N ALA A 89 3.62 -21.05 -2.59
CA ALA A 89 3.06 -20.28 -1.49
C ALA A 89 4.09 -19.33 -0.86
N LEU A 90 5.36 -19.76 -0.77
CA LEU A 90 6.44 -18.90 -0.28
C LEU A 90 6.80 -17.81 -1.29
N ILE A 91 6.87 -18.16 -2.58
CA ILE A 91 7.14 -17.18 -3.64
C ILE A 91 6.05 -16.10 -3.63
N LYS A 92 4.77 -16.48 -3.55
CA LYS A 92 3.64 -15.52 -3.47
C LYS A 92 3.77 -14.59 -2.27
N ARG A 93 4.13 -15.13 -1.11
CA ARG A 93 4.33 -14.33 0.10
C ARG A 93 5.53 -13.39 -0.02
N ALA A 94 6.63 -13.88 -0.60
CA ALA A 94 7.82 -13.09 -0.88
C ALA A 94 7.52 -11.93 -1.84
N ILE A 95 6.72 -12.16 -2.90
CA ILE A 95 6.27 -11.10 -3.81
C ILE A 95 5.53 -10.00 -3.03
N MET A 96 4.54 -10.36 -2.20
CA MET A 96 3.77 -9.36 -1.44
C MET A 96 4.64 -8.54 -0.47
N LEU A 97 5.57 -9.21 0.24
CA LEU A 97 6.48 -8.55 1.18
C LEU A 97 7.50 -7.66 0.48
N ALA A 98 8.01 -8.08 -0.68
CA ALA A 98 8.89 -7.27 -1.51
C ALA A 98 8.16 -6.02 -2.05
N ILE A 99 6.89 -6.15 -2.47
CA ILE A 99 6.08 -4.98 -2.87
C ILE A 99 5.88 -4.02 -1.69
N GLY A 100 5.46 -4.55 -0.53
CA GLY A 100 5.21 -3.74 0.66
C GLY A 100 6.46 -3.11 1.27
N SER A 101 7.65 -3.63 0.99
CA SER A 101 8.92 -3.01 1.40
C SER A 101 9.50 -2.06 0.35
N GLY A 102 8.85 -1.91 -0.81
CA GLY A 102 9.34 -1.09 -1.92
C GLY A 102 10.44 -1.76 -2.77
N GLU A 103 10.76 -3.03 -2.52
CA GLU A 103 11.71 -3.84 -3.28
C GLU A 103 11.09 -4.38 -4.58
N TYR A 104 10.59 -3.45 -5.42
CA TYR A 104 9.80 -3.78 -6.61
C TYR A 104 10.53 -4.68 -7.62
N LYS A 105 11.83 -4.48 -7.80
CA LYS A 105 12.64 -5.27 -8.75
C LYS A 105 12.69 -6.74 -8.36
N GLU A 106 12.84 -7.01 -7.06
CA GLU A 106 12.81 -8.36 -6.50
C GLU A 106 11.42 -8.98 -6.71
N ALA A 107 10.38 -8.24 -6.36
CA ALA A 107 9.00 -8.67 -6.55
C ALA A 107 8.70 -9.05 -8.01
N PHE A 108 9.13 -8.25 -8.99
CA PHE A 108 8.89 -8.56 -10.41
C PHE A 108 9.64 -9.81 -10.86
N THR A 109 10.88 -9.97 -10.40
CA THR A 109 11.68 -11.17 -10.72
C THR A 109 10.95 -12.43 -10.26
N LEU A 110 10.49 -12.44 -9.00
CA LEU A 110 9.72 -13.55 -8.43
C LEU A 110 8.38 -13.77 -9.14
N ALA A 111 7.66 -12.70 -9.49
CA ALA A 111 6.37 -12.80 -10.18
C ALA A 111 6.51 -13.38 -11.60
N HIS A 112 7.54 -12.97 -12.34
CA HIS A 112 7.85 -13.53 -13.66
C HIS A 112 8.20 -15.01 -13.58
N ASP A 113 8.98 -15.42 -12.58
CA ASP A 113 9.35 -16.83 -12.42
C ASP A 113 8.14 -17.68 -12.02
N LEU A 114 7.31 -17.20 -11.08
CA LEU A 114 6.07 -17.88 -10.69
C LEU A 114 5.11 -18.06 -11.87
N SER A 115 4.94 -17.05 -12.72
CA SER A 115 4.04 -17.13 -13.89
C SER A 115 4.43 -18.17 -14.94
N LYS A 116 5.69 -18.65 -14.93
CA LYS A 116 6.14 -19.71 -15.84
C LYS A 116 5.76 -21.10 -15.34
N GLU A 117 5.63 -21.26 -14.02
CA GLU A 117 5.44 -22.56 -13.37
C GLU A 117 3.97 -22.82 -13.00
N GLU A 118 3.26 -21.81 -12.51
CA GLU A 118 1.84 -21.88 -12.19
C GLU A 118 1.06 -20.89 -13.07
N LYS A 119 -0.05 -21.35 -13.65
CA LYS A 119 -0.97 -20.45 -14.33
C LYS A 119 -1.71 -19.57 -13.33
N ASP A 120 -1.45 -18.27 -13.46
CA ASP A 120 -2.42 -17.18 -13.40
C ASP A 120 -3.17 -16.91 -12.09
N GLU A 121 -2.45 -16.85 -10.96
CA GLU A 121 -3.04 -16.27 -9.75
C GLU A 121 -3.20 -14.74 -9.89
N ALA A 122 -4.39 -14.25 -9.53
CA ALA A 122 -4.82 -12.86 -9.74
C ALA A 122 -3.85 -11.79 -9.21
N ILE A 123 -3.19 -12.02 -8.06
CA ILE A 123 -2.29 -11.01 -7.47
C ILE A 123 -0.96 -10.88 -8.22
N SER A 124 -0.38 -12.00 -8.66
CA SER A 124 0.83 -12.00 -9.49
C SER A 124 0.53 -11.38 -10.85
N ALA A 125 -0.60 -11.76 -11.46
CA ALA A 125 -1.06 -11.17 -12.72
C ALA A 125 -1.30 -9.66 -12.57
N LEU A 126 -1.89 -9.21 -11.45
CA LEU A 126 -2.11 -7.79 -11.19
C LEU A 126 -0.79 -7.03 -11.16
N PHE A 127 0.21 -7.55 -10.45
CA PHE A 127 1.49 -6.89 -10.34
C PHE A 127 2.24 -6.85 -11.69
N LEU A 128 2.23 -7.95 -12.45
CA LEU A 128 2.80 -7.98 -13.81
C LEU A 128 2.07 -7.02 -14.77
N ALA A 129 0.74 -6.89 -14.66
CA ALA A 129 -0.01 -5.91 -15.43
C ALA A 129 0.42 -4.47 -15.09
N VAL A 130 0.59 -4.16 -13.80
CA VAL A 130 1.10 -2.86 -13.33
C VAL A 130 2.51 -2.59 -13.89
N GLU A 131 3.38 -3.60 -13.96
CA GLU A 131 4.69 -3.48 -14.60
C GLU A 131 4.57 -3.13 -16.09
N ALA A 132 3.70 -3.84 -16.81
CA ALA A 132 3.47 -3.62 -18.23
C ALA A 132 2.93 -2.21 -18.50
N PHE A 133 2.00 -1.72 -17.67
CA PHE A 133 1.52 -0.34 -17.75
C PHE A 133 2.62 0.69 -17.50
N LYS A 134 3.50 0.47 -16.52
CA LYS A 134 4.65 1.35 -16.27
C LYS A 134 5.57 1.45 -17.48
N LYS A 135 5.71 0.36 -18.23
CA LYS A 135 6.52 0.26 -19.45
C LYS A 135 5.77 0.67 -20.73
N GLU A 136 4.50 1.08 -20.62
CA GLU A 136 3.62 1.37 -21.78
C GLU A 136 3.42 0.17 -22.72
N ASP A 137 3.67 -1.06 -22.25
CA ASP A 137 3.45 -2.28 -23.02
C ASP A 137 1.98 -2.73 -22.88
N TYR A 138 1.08 -2.01 -23.56
CA TYR A 138 -0.35 -2.30 -23.52
C TYR A 138 -0.70 -3.68 -24.10
N ALA A 139 0.12 -4.22 -25.02
CA ALA A 139 -0.09 -5.56 -25.56
C ALA A 139 0.17 -6.63 -24.50
N ALA A 140 1.28 -6.52 -23.76
CA ALA A 140 1.55 -7.40 -22.63
C ALA A 140 0.49 -7.24 -21.54
N ALA A 141 0.12 -6.00 -21.18
CA ALA A 141 -0.91 -5.74 -20.19
C ALA A 141 -2.25 -6.40 -20.57
N GLN A 142 -2.68 -6.27 -21.83
CA GLN A 142 -3.90 -6.91 -22.33
C GLN A 142 -3.82 -8.43 -22.18
N SER A 143 -2.71 -9.03 -22.63
CA SER A 143 -2.52 -10.49 -22.53
C SER A 143 -2.56 -10.97 -21.07
N ILE A 144 -1.98 -10.22 -20.14
CA ILE A 144 -2.01 -10.57 -18.71
C ILE A 144 -3.45 -10.46 -18.16
N LEU A 145 -4.15 -9.36 -18.46
CA LEU A 145 -5.53 -9.15 -17.99
C LEU A 145 -6.52 -10.16 -18.59
N ASP A 146 -6.29 -10.64 -19.80
CA ASP A 146 -7.16 -11.65 -20.43
C ASP A 146 -7.04 -13.03 -19.80
N ASN A 147 -5.86 -13.35 -19.24
CA ASN A 147 -5.59 -14.63 -18.58
C ASN A 147 -5.68 -14.57 -17.05
N MET A 148 -5.80 -13.37 -16.46
CA MET A 148 -5.98 -13.19 -15.02
C MET A 148 -7.21 -13.94 -14.50
N ASP A 149 -7.02 -14.77 -13.47
CA ASP A 149 -8.10 -15.47 -12.79
C ASP A 149 -9.21 -14.51 -12.30
N GLN A 150 -10.45 -14.97 -12.43
CA GLN A 150 -11.64 -14.24 -11.98
C GLN A 150 -11.94 -14.56 -10.50
N GLY A 151 -12.70 -13.67 -9.86
CA GLY A 151 -13.12 -13.81 -8.48
C GLY A 151 -12.42 -12.88 -7.50
N GLY A 152 -13.09 -12.62 -6.38
CA GLY A 152 -12.56 -11.81 -5.28
C GLY A 152 -12.15 -10.42 -5.76
N ILE A 153 -10.89 -10.08 -5.51
CA ILE A 153 -10.35 -8.75 -5.83
C ILE A 153 -10.23 -8.48 -7.33
N ALA A 154 -10.02 -9.53 -8.13
CA ALA A 154 -9.87 -9.43 -9.59
C ALA A 154 -11.15 -8.89 -10.23
N ASP A 155 -12.32 -9.31 -9.77
CA ASP A 155 -13.62 -8.88 -10.30
C ASP A 155 -13.87 -7.38 -10.14
N PHE A 156 -13.20 -6.76 -9.16
CA PHE A 156 -13.28 -5.33 -8.92
C PHE A 156 -12.25 -4.55 -9.75
N ILE A 157 -10.98 -4.96 -9.69
CA ILE A 157 -9.86 -4.17 -10.25
C ILE A 157 -9.68 -4.40 -11.76
N ARG A 158 -9.93 -5.61 -12.26
CA ARG A 158 -9.72 -5.96 -13.67
C ARG A 158 -10.52 -5.09 -14.64
N PRO A 159 -11.82 -4.78 -14.40
CA PRO A 159 -12.56 -3.82 -15.23
C PRO A 159 -11.91 -2.44 -15.28
N LEU A 160 -11.36 -1.94 -14.16
CA LEU A 160 -10.70 -0.64 -14.09
C LEU A 160 -9.44 -0.63 -14.95
N LEU A 161 -8.59 -1.66 -14.80
CA LEU A 161 -7.36 -1.81 -15.58
C LEU A 161 -7.65 -1.94 -17.08
N HIS A 162 -8.65 -2.75 -17.44
CA HIS A 162 -9.05 -2.93 -18.83
C HIS A 162 -9.54 -1.61 -19.45
N SER A 163 -10.42 -0.87 -18.77
CA SER A 163 -10.93 0.41 -19.28
C SER A 163 -9.83 1.47 -19.43
N TRP A 164 -8.87 1.54 -18.51
CA TRP A 164 -7.71 2.43 -18.67
C TRP A 164 -6.76 1.98 -19.78
N LEU A 165 -6.58 0.68 -19.99
CA LEU A 165 -5.84 0.14 -21.13
C LEU A 165 -6.46 0.59 -22.45
N LYS A 166 -7.79 0.43 -22.59
CA LYS A 166 -8.54 0.90 -23.77
C LYS A 166 -8.36 2.39 -23.98
N ALA A 167 -8.46 3.18 -22.92
CA ALA A 167 -8.21 4.61 -22.97
C ALA A 167 -6.79 4.95 -23.45
N GLY A 168 -5.77 4.20 -23.02
CA GLY A 168 -4.40 4.36 -23.50
C GLY A 168 -4.22 4.08 -24.99
N THR A 169 -5.11 3.31 -25.60
CA THR A 169 -5.18 3.07 -27.05
C THR A 169 -6.16 3.98 -27.78
N GLY A 170 -6.77 4.96 -27.09
CA GLY A 170 -7.73 5.90 -27.65
C GLY A 170 -9.17 5.38 -27.77
N GLU A 171 -9.48 4.25 -27.16
CA GLU A 171 -10.81 3.63 -27.17
C GLU A 171 -11.55 3.91 -25.85
N LEU A 172 -12.76 4.47 -25.93
CA LEU A 172 -13.64 4.61 -24.79
C LEU A 172 -14.41 3.29 -24.55
N ASP A 173 -13.98 2.51 -23.56
CA ASP A 173 -14.76 1.39 -23.04
C ASP A 173 -14.89 1.48 -21.52
N THR A 174 -16.05 1.94 -21.05
CA THR A 174 -16.39 2.04 -19.62
C THR A 174 -17.61 1.19 -19.29
N THR A 175 -18.02 0.27 -20.16
CA THR A 175 -19.29 -0.46 -20.03
C THR A 175 -19.37 -1.31 -18.75
N GLN A 176 -18.23 -1.82 -18.29
CA GLN A 176 -18.11 -2.61 -17.07
C GLN A 176 -17.95 -1.76 -15.79
N LEU A 177 -17.85 -0.44 -15.93
CA LEU A 177 -17.56 0.49 -14.85
C LEU A 177 -18.81 1.26 -14.40
N ARG A 178 -19.89 0.53 -14.10
CA ARG A 178 -21.15 1.09 -13.57
C ARG A 178 -21.62 0.47 -12.26
N LYS A 179 -20.83 -0.42 -11.65
CA LYS A 179 -21.28 -1.25 -10.52
C LYS A 179 -21.27 -0.53 -9.17
N ASN A 180 -20.47 0.53 -9.04
CA ASN A 180 -20.28 1.28 -7.79
C ASN A 180 -19.72 2.70 -8.07
N SER A 181 -19.58 3.50 -7.02
CA SER A 181 -19.10 4.89 -7.12
C SER A 181 -17.67 5.02 -7.65
N ILE A 182 -16.75 4.12 -7.28
CA ILE A 182 -15.36 4.11 -7.78
C ILE A 182 -15.35 3.84 -9.29
N HIS A 183 -16.08 2.83 -9.73
CA HIS A 183 -16.27 2.50 -11.14
C HIS A 183 -16.82 3.70 -11.94
N LEU A 184 -17.85 4.35 -11.41
CA LEU A 184 -18.47 5.49 -12.09
C LEU A 184 -17.52 6.71 -12.12
N SER A 185 -16.81 6.97 -11.02
CA SER A 185 -15.76 8.00 -10.94
C SER A 185 -14.69 7.78 -12.01
N HIS A 186 -14.15 6.57 -12.13
CA HIS A 186 -13.17 6.25 -13.17
C HIS A 186 -13.74 6.37 -14.58
N SER A 187 -15.02 6.07 -14.78
CA SER A 187 -15.67 6.22 -16.09
C SER A 187 -15.72 7.68 -16.53
N ILE A 188 -16.03 8.59 -15.59
CA ILE A 188 -16.01 10.04 -15.82
C ILE A 188 -14.59 10.48 -16.17
N LEU A 189 -13.58 10.02 -15.42
CA LEU A 189 -12.17 10.35 -15.65
C LEU A 189 -11.64 9.84 -16.98
N ILE A 190 -12.03 8.63 -17.40
CA ILE A 190 -11.64 8.06 -18.68
C ILE A 190 -12.27 8.82 -19.84
N ALA A 191 -13.58 9.13 -19.75
CA ALA A 191 -14.25 9.92 -20.76
C ALA A 191 -13.66 11.33 -20.86
N HIS A 192 -13.29 11.93 -19.71
CA HIS A 192 -12.61 13.22 -19.63
C HIS A 192 -11.24 13.18 -20.27
N TYR A 193 -10.40 12.20 -19.91
CA TYR A 193 -9.07 11.98 -20.49
C TYR A 193 -9.09 11.89 -22.02
N LEU A 194 -10.09 11.22 -22.58
CA LEU A 194 -10.27 11.06 -24.02
C LEU A 194 -10.96 12.26 -24.70
N GLY A 195 -11.39 13.28 -23.94
CA GLY A 195 -12.07 14.47 -24.46
C GLY A 195 -13.53 14.25 -24.86
N HIS A 196 -14.18 13.18 -24.40
CA HIS A 196 -15.58 12.87 -24.72
C HIS A 196 -16.57 13.65 -23.82
N LYS A 197 -16.66 14.97 -24.01
CA LYS A 197 -17.48 15.89 -23.18
C LYS A 197 -18.93 15.44 -22.96
N ASP A 198 -19.62 14.99 -23.99
CA ASP A 198 -21.01 14.54 -23.87
C ASP A 198 -21.15 13.26 -23.02
N GLN A 199 -20.14 12.38 -23.06
CA GLN A 199 -20.12 11.19 -22.20
C GLN A 199 -19.80 11.57 -20.76
N VAL A 200 -18.88 12.51 -20.52
CA VAL A 200 -18.61 13.06 -19.18
C VAL A 200 -19.88 13.62 -18.56
N GLU A 201 -20.64 14.42 -19.32
CA GLU A 201 -21.91 14.99 -18.87
C GLU A 201 -22.93 13.92 -18.48
N ASN A 202 -23.11 12.90 -19.31
CA ASN A 202 -24.05 11.81 -19.03
C ASN A 202 -23.65 11.02 -17.78
N LEU A 203 -22.35 10.75 -17.62
CA LEU A 203 -21.83 9.99 -16.48
C LEU A 203 -21.87 10.78 -15.17
N LEU A 204 -21.62 12.08 -15.22
CA LEU A 204 -21.82 12.97 -14.07
C LEU A 204 -23.28 13.01 -13.66
N ALA A 205 -24.22 13.11 -14.62
CA ALA A 205 -25.65 13.09 -14.32
C ALA A 205 -26.08 11.75 -13.71
N GLU A 206 -25.59 10.63 -14.25
CA GLU A 206 -25.80 9.29 -13.68
C GLU A 206 -25.26 9.21 -12.25
N SER A 207 -24.05 9.72 -12.03
CA SER A 207 -23.44 9.73 -10.69
C SER A 207 -24.28 10.52 -9.72
N LEU A 208 -24.55 11.80 -10.02
CA LEU A 208 -25.30 12.70 -9.16
C LEU A 208 -26.70 12.19 -8.80
N ALA A 209 -27.32 11.38 -9.67
CA ALA A 209 -28.62 10.77 -9.39
C ALA A 209 -28.59 9.72 -8.27
N LEU A 210 -27.42 9.14 -7.94
CA LEU A 210 -27.28 8.17 -6.84
C LEU A 210 -27.39 8.83 -5.45
N GLY A 211 -27.18 10.14 -5.35
CA GLY A 211 -27.19 10.89 -4.11
C GLY A 211 -26.02 10.55 -3.15
N GLY A 212 -26.05 11.11 -1.93
CA GLY A 212 -25.09 10.80 -0.88
C GLY A 212 -23.72 11.45 -1.00
N PHE A 213 -23.55 12.45 -1.87
CA PHE A 213 -22.28 13.14 -2.10
C PHE A 213 -21.82 13.97 -0.90
N THR A 214 -20.53 13.90 -0.64
CA THR A 214 -19.81 14.87 0.19
C THR A 214 -19.73 16.21 -0.54
N ILE A 215 -19.50 17.29 0.22
CA ILE A 215 -19.27 18.63 -0.35
C ILE A 215 -18.09 18.61 -1.33
N GLY A 216 -17.04 17.85 -1.02
CA GLY A 216 -15.87 17.73 -1.91
C GLY A 216 -16.20 17.07 -3.24
N GLU A 217 -17.03 16.02 -3.25
CA GLU A 217 -17.48 15.36 -4.48
C GLU A 217 -18.37 16.26 -5.32
N LEU A 218 -19.27 17.03 -4.70
CA LEU A 218 -20.07 18.04 -5.41
C LEU A 218 -19.17 19.12 -6.03
N LYS A 219 -18.19 19.65 -5.29
CA LYS A 219 -17.24 20.63 -5.83
C LYS A 219 -16.50 20.07 -7.05
N ARG A 220 -16.01 18.83 -6.96
CA ARG A 220 -15.36 18.15 -8.08
C ARG A 220 -16.29 17.99 -9.28
N ALA A 221 -17.55 17.62 -9.08
CA ALA A 221 -18.52 17.51 -10.17
C ALA A 221 -18.75 18.88 -10.85
N GLY A 222 -18.85 19.96 -10.08
CA GLY A 222 -18.93 21.33 -10.59
C GLY A 222 -17.69 21.71 -11.41
N ASP A 223 -16.49 21.39 -10.91
CA ASP A 223 -15.22 21.65 -11.58
C ASP A 223 -15.13 20.88 -12.91
N ILE A 224 -15.54 19.62 -12.95
CA ILE A 224 -15.58 18.83 -14.19
C ILE A 224 -16.60 19.41 -15.18
N TYR A 225 -17.81 19.78 -14.73
CA TYR A 225 -18.80 20.43 -15.59
C TYR A 225 -18.28 21.72 -16.21
N ALA A 226 -17.58 22.53 -15.42
CA ALA A 226 -16.98 23.76 -15.93
C ALA A 226 -15.90 23.46 -16.98
N ASP A 227 -15.05 22.47 -16.74
CA ASP A 227 -13.99 22.06 -17.66
C ASP A 227 -14.50 21.51 -19.01
N ILE A 228 -15.70 20.93 -19.02
CA ILE A 228 -16.38 20.48 -20.24
C ILE A 228 -17.34 21.51 -20.86
N ASP A 229 -17.20 22.79 -20.51
CA ASP A 229 -18.00 23.93 -20.98
C ASP A 229 -19.51 23.82 -20.66
N ARG A 230 -19.88 23.15 -19.57
CA ARG A 230 -21.27 23.06 -19.07
C ARG A 230 -21.50 24.04 -17.93
N HIS A 231 -21.32 25.33 -18.22
CA HIS A 231 -21.33 26.41 -17.23
C HIS A 231 -22.62 26.49 -16.42
N GLU A 232 -23.78 26.28 -17.04
CA GLU A 232 -25.07 26.31 -16.33
C GLU A 232 -25.17 25.19 -15.29
N LYS A 233 -24.69 23.98 -15.63
CA LYS A 233 -24.66 22.83 -14.73
C LYS A 233 -23.63 23.02 -13.62
N ALA A 234 -22.45 23.56 -13.95
CA ALA A 234 -21.44 23.91 -12.95
C ALA A 234 -22.00 24.90 -11.92
N LEU A 235 -22.69 25.96 -12.39
CA LEU A 235 -23.35 26.94 -11.53
C LEU A 235 -24.43 26.32 -10.63
N GLU A 236 -25.23 25.39 -11.14
CA GLU A 236 -26.22 24.66 -10.34
C GLU A 236 -25.56 23.91 -9.18
N ILE A 237 -24.50 23.15 -9.47
CA ILE A 237 -23.75 22.39 -8.47
C ILE A 237 -23.06 23.30 -7.46
N TYR A 238 -22.41 24.38 -7.89
CA TYR A 238 -21.76 25.32 -6.97
C TYR A 238 -22.77 26.04 -6.07
N LYS A 239 -23.94 26.43 -6.61
CA LYS A 239 -25.02 27.00 -5.80
C LYS A 239 -25.49 26.01 -4.73
N GLN A 240 -25.61 24.73 -5.08
CA GLN A 240 -25.90 23.67 -4.12
C GLN A 240 -24.81 23.57 -3.03
N VAL A 241 -23.53 23.58 -3.41
CA VAL A 241 -22.40 23.59 -2.44
C VAL A 241 -22.51 24.77 -1.46
N ILE A 242 -22.82 25.97 -1.93
CA ILE A 242 -22.97 27.16 -1.07
C ILE A 242 -24.16 27.04 -0.11
N THR A 243 -25.22 26.30 -0.45
CA THR A 243 -26.30 26.04 0.53
C THR A 243 -25.81 25.24 1.73
N PHE A 244 -24.87 24.32 1.53
CA PHE A 244 -24.29 23.49 2.58
C PHE A 244 -23.11 24.16 3.31
N ASN A 245 -22.30 24.94 2.59
CA ASN A 245 -21.17 25.68 3.15
C ASN A 245 -21.15 27.15 2.70
N PRO A 246 -21.95 28.02 3.33
CA PRO A 246 -22.05 29.43 2.95
C PRO A 246 -20.74 30.23 3.10
N SER A 247 -19.73 29.70 3.78
CA SER A 247 -18.44 30.36 3.98
C SER A 247 -17.37 30.00 2.94
N ASP A 248 -17.64 29.06 2.03
CA ASP A 248 -16.69 28.65 0.99
C ASP A 248 -16.43 29.80 0.00
N THR A 249 -15.29 30.48 0.14
CA THR A 249 -14.91 31.61 -0.73
C THR A 249 -14.48 31.15 -2.11
N ASP A 250 -13.80 30.01 -2.23
CA ASP A 250 -13.38 29.45 -3.53
C ASP A 250 -14.60 29.17 -4.43
N THR A 251 -15.62 28.53 -3.88
CA THR A 251 -16.86 28.25 -4.63
C THR A 251 -17.60 29.54 -5.00
N LYS A 252 -17.60 30.57 -4.15
CA LYS A 252 -18.20 31.88 -4.48
C LYS A 252 -17.48 32.57 -5.63
N ASP A 253 -16.14 32.53 -5.62
CA ASP A 253 -15.33 33.13 -6.69
C ASP A 253 -15.58 32.41 -8.02
N LYS A 254 -15.71 31.07 -8.02
CA LYS A 254 -16.09 30.28 -9.19
C LYS A 254 -17.47 30.67 -9.73
N ILE A 255 -18.47 30.85 -8.85
CA ILE A 255 -19.80 31.31 -9.24
C ILE A 255 -19.73 32.70 -9.88
N GLN A 256 -19.04 33.66 -9.26
CA GLN A 256 -18.94 35.03 -9.78
C GLN A 256 -18.28 35.07 -11.16
N LYS A 257 -17.20 34.30 -11.36
CA LYS A 257 -16.52 34.19 -12.65
C LYS A 257 -17.47 33.66 -13.73
N LEU A 258 -18.12 32.53 -13.48
CA LEU A 258 -19.07 31.93 -14.43
C LEU A 258 -20.27 32.83 -14.72
N GLU A 259 -20.84 33.50 -13.72
CA GLU A 259 -21.96 34.45 -13.93
C GLU A 259 -21.54 35.69 -14.74
N SER A 260 -20.26 36.07 -14.70
CA SER A 260 -19.69 37.13 -15.53
C SER A 260 -19.27 36.67 -16.94
N GLY A 261 -19.49 35.40 -17.28
CA GLY A 261 -19.10 34.81 -18.57
C GLY A 261 -17.61 34.53 -18.69
N GLN A 262 -16.88 34.44 -17.58
CA GLN A 262 -15.49 34.01 -17.56
C GLN A 262 -15.41 32.50 -17.40
N ASP A 263 -14.54 31.86 -18.18
CA ASP A 263 -14.20 30.45 -18.01
C ASP A 263 -13.45 30.27 -16.69
N ILE A 264 -13.66 29.12 -16.06
CA ILE A 264 -12.89 28.70 -14.88
C ILE A 264 -12.10 27.46 -15.25
N GLN A 265 -10.80 27.49 -14.95
CA GLN A 265 -9.95 26.32 -14.98
C GLN A 265 -9.69 25.91 -13.54
N GLY A 266 -9.79 24.62 -13.25
CA GLY A 266 -9.64 24.12 -11.88
C GLY A 266 -9.77 22.61 -11.72
N PHE A 267 -10.24 21.90 -12.75
CA PHE A 267 -10.20 20.45 -12.74
C PHE A 267 -8.87 19.96 -13.29
N GLU A 268 -8.04 19.40 -12.42
CA GLU A 268 -6.85 18.66 -12.82
C GLU A 268 -7.28 17.25 -13.25
N GLY A 269 -7.41 17.05 -14.56
CA GLY A 269 -7.71 15.75 -15.15
C GLY A 269 -6.59 14.73 -14.95
N ILE A 270 -6.82 13.51 -15.42
CA ILE A 270 -5.80 12.46 -15.41
C ILE A 270 -4.85 12.66 -16.59
N ALA A 271 -3.54 12.73 -16.33
CA ALA A 271 -2.55 13.00 -17.37
C ALA A 271 -2.22 11.80 -18.28
N SER A 272 -2.42 10.57 -17.79
CA SER A 272 -2.11 9.34 -18.53
C SER A 272 -2.87 8.13 -18.00
N PRO A 273 -2.98 7.03 -18.78
CA PRO A 273 -3.58 5.78 -18.30
C PRO A 273 -2.89 5.25 -17.05
N GLN A 274 -1.57 5.41 -16.94
CA GLN A 274 -0.79 5.01 -15.76
C GLN A 274 -1.19 5.80 -14.52
N ALA A 275 -1.43 7.11 -14.66
CA ALA A 275 -1.94 7.92 -13.57
C ALA A 275 -3.37 7.49 -13.17
N GLY A 276 -4.21 7.13 -14.14
CA GLY A 276 -5.54 6.58 -13.90
C GLY A 276 -5.53 5.23 -13.18
N ILE A 277 -4.58 4.36 -13.50
CA ILE A 277 -4.38 3.07 -12.85
C ILE A 277 -3.77 3.25 -11.46
N ALA A 278 -2.82 4.17 -11.29
CA ALA A 278 -2.30 4.54 -9.96
C ALA A 278 -3.44 4.99 -9.05
N LEU A 279 -4.35 5.83 -9.55
CA LEU A 279 -5.55 6.24 -8.81
C LEU A 279 -6.45 5.05 -8.46
N ALA A 280 -6.68 4.11 -9.39
CA ALA A 280 -7.49 2.92 -9.11
C ALA A 280 -6.87 2.04 -8.01
N LEU A 281 -5.55 1.89 -8.00
CA LEU A 281 -4.82 1.14 -6.96
C LEU A 281 -4.85 1.87 -5.62
N TYR A 282 -4.74 3.20 -5.63
CA TYR A 282 -4.93 4.03 -4.43
C TYR A 282 -6.36 3.90 -3.88
N ASP A 283 -7.39 3.94 -4.72
CA ASP A 283 -8.78 3.78 -4.29
C ASP A 283 -9.01 2.40 -3.65
N MET A 284 -8.37 1.35 -4.18
CA MET A 284 -8.34 0.03 -3.54
C MET A 284 -7.63 0.04 -2.19
N ALA A 285 -6.46 0.68 -2.12
CA ALA A 285 -5.71 0.81 -0.86
C ALA A 285 -6.56 1.49 0.21
N LYS A 286 -7.24 2.58 -0.16
CA LYS A 286 -8.15 3.32 0.72
C LYS A 286 -9.33 2.47 1.17
N LEU A 287 -9.93 1.69 0.28
CA LEU A 287 -11.01 0.78 0.63
C LEU A 287 -10.56 -0.24 1.68
N PHE A 288 -9.42 -0.91 1.46
CA PHE A 288 -8.88 -1.87 2.44
C PHE A 288 -8.55 -1.21 3.77
N TYR A 289 -7.99 0.00 3.76
CA TYR A 289 -7.70 0.74 4.97
C TYR A 289 -8.97 1.07 5.78
N GLN A 290 -10.08 1.35 5.11
CA GLN A 290 -11.39 1.56 5.75
C GLN A 290 -11.97 0.26 6.33
N GLU A 291 -11.70 -0.88 5.69
CA GLU A 291 -12.08 -2.21 6.16
C GLU A 291 -11.12 -2.79 7.22
N ASN A 292 -10.15 -2.00 7.69
CA ASN A 292 -9.08 -2.42 8.62
C ASN A 292 -8.23 -3.60 8.10
N SER A 293 -8.13 -3.73 6.78
CA SER A 293 -7.27 -4.69 6.09
C SER A 293 -5.93 -4.03 5.73
N ASP A 294 -5.18 -3.62 6.74
CA ASP A 294 -3.99 -2.76 6.58
C ASP A 294 -2.90 -3.40 5.71
N ASP A 295 -2.68 -4.71 5.79
CA ASP A 295 -1.72 -5.41 4.93
C ASP A 295 -2.06 -5.27 3.44
N SER A 296 -3.33 -5.47 3.10
CA SER A 296 -3.81 -5.29 1.72
C SER A 296 -3.72 -3.81 1.32
N ALA A 297 -4.11 -2.90 2.22
CA ALA A 297 -4.02 -1.47 1.96
C ALA A 297 -2.58 -1.04 1.65
N HIS A 298 -1.61 -1.53 2.42
CA HIS A 298 -0.19 -1.26 2.26
C HIS A 298 0.34 -1.75 0.91
N VAL A 299 0.04 -2.99 0.53
CA VAL A 299 0.46 -3.56 -0.75
C VAL A 299 -0.12 -2.77 -1.94
N PHE A 300 -1.40 -2.42 -1.91
CA PHE A 300 -2.03 -1.64 -2.98
C PHE A 300 -1.49 -0.21 -3.06
N ALA A 301 -1.21 0.42 -1.92
CA ALA A 301 -0.58 1.73 -1.87
C ALA A 301 0.82 1.70 -2.51
N HIS A 302 1.63 0.67 -2.22
CA HIS A 302 2.93 0.51 -2.86
C HIS A 302 2.84 0.25 -4.37
N MET A 303 1.81 -0.45 -4.86
CA MET A 303 1.56 -0.59 -6.31
C MET A 303 1.17 0.75 -6.95
N SER A 304 0.38 1.58 -6.26
CA SER A 304 0.07 2.96 -6.69
C SER A 304 1.34 3.79 -6.80
N LEU A 305 2.20 3.79 -5.76
CA LEU A 305 3.47 4.53 -5.75
C LEU A 305 4.44 4.05 -6.82
N TYR A 306 4.44 2.76 -7.17
CA TYR A 306 5.26 2.27 -8.26
C TYR A 306 4.92 2.96 -9.59
N LEU A 307 3.63 3.22 -9.86
CA LEU A 307 3.19 3.97 -11.03
C LEU A 307 3.38 5.48 -10.86
N ASN A 308 3.04 6.03 -9.69
CA ASN A 308 3.12 7.45 -9.36
C ASN A 308 3.84 7.71 -8.02
N PRO A 309 5.18 7.78 -8.02
CA PRO A 309 5.98 7.88 -6.78
C PRO A 309 5.74 9.15 -5.96
N GLU A 310 5.28 10.22 -6.61
CA GLU A 310 5.07 11.54 -5.99
C GLU A 310 3.62 11.73 -5.49
N ASN A 311 2.81 10.66 -5.45
CA ASN A 311 1.42 10.78 -5.05
C ASN A 311 1.29 11.04 -3.54
N THR A 312 1.08 12.30 -3.17
CA THR A 312 0.96 12.74 -1.78
C THR A 312 -0.13 12.00 -1.00
N GLU A 313 -1.30 11.76 -1.61
CA GLU A 313 -2.41 11.08 -0.94
C GLU A 313 -2.08 9.62 -0.59
N THR A 314 -1.32 8.93 -1.45
CA THR A 314 -0.87 7.57 -1.19
C THR A 314 0.17 7.54 -0.07
N HIS A 315 1.09 8.51 -0.02
CA HIS A 315 2.00 8.67 1.12
C HIS A 315 1.22 8.93 2.41
N ILE A 316 0.28 9.89 2.43
CA ILE A 316 -0.57 10.15 3.62
C ILE A 316 -1.31 8.89 4.07
N LEU A 317 -1.83 8.08 3.15
CA LEU A 317 -2.47 6.82 3.48
C LEU A 317 -1.49 5.85 4.16
N LEU A 318 -0.27 5.71 3.65
CA LEU A 318 0.79 4.89 4.26
C LEU A 318 1.18 5.41 5.65
N ALA A 319 1.28 6.73 5.87
CA ALA A 319 1.46 7.28 7.23
C ALA A 319 0.30 6.91 8.15
N GLY A 320 -0.93 6.96 7.65
CA GLY A 320 -2.11 6.56 8.40
C GLY A 320 -2.05 5.08 8.81
N ILE A 321 -1.64 4.20 7.89
CA ILE A 321 -1.42 2.78 8.16
C ILE A 321 -0.32 2.59 9.21
N ALA A 322 0.83 3.25 9.04
CA ALA A 322 1.96 3.17 9.96
C ALA A 322 1.57 3.66 11.36
N ALA A 323 0.90 4.82 11.46
CA ALA A 323 0.46 5.39 12.73
C ALA A 323 -0.58 4.51 13.45
N ARG A 324 -1.51 3.91 12.71
CA ARG A 324 -2.50 2.96 13.27
C ARG A 324 -1.83 1.71 13.85
N ASN A 325 -0.68 1.33 13.29
CA ASN A 325 0.10 0.16 13.70
C ASN A 325 1.32 0.53 14.57
N GLU A 326 1.30 1.72 15.17
CA GLU A 326 2.32 2.22 16.12
C GLU A 326 3.75 2.32 15.54
N ARG A 327 3.88 2.40 14.21
CA ARG A 327 5.14 2.59 13.46
C ARG A 327 5.41 4.07 13.20
N TYR A 328 5.57 4.87 14.26
CA TYR A 328 5.67 6.33 14.12
C TYR A 328 6.88 6.81 13.33
N ASP A 329 7.99 6.07 13.37
CA ASP A 329 9.20 6.38 12.59
C ASP A 329 8.96 6.27 11.07
N GLU A 330 8.01 5.44 10.64
CA GLU A 330 7.59 5.29 9.25
C GLU A 330 6.40 6.17 8.86
N ALA A 331 5.76 6.80 9.85
CA ALA A 331 4.62 7.69 9.62
C ALA A 331 5.03 9.12 9.24
N SER A 332 6.33 9.41 9.20
CA SER A 332 6.88 10.74 8.88
C SER A 332 7.48 10.73 7.47
N PHE A 333 6.92 11.54 6.57
CA PHE A 333 7.48 11.83 5.24
C PHE A 333 7.86 13.31 5.13
#